data_AF-A0A538T792-F1
#
_entry.id   AF-A0A538T792-F1
#
_cell.length_a   1.000
_cell.length_b   1.000
_cell.length_c   1.000
_cell.angle_alpha   90.00
_cell.angle_beta   90.00
_cell.angle_gamma   90.00
#
_symmetry.space_group_name_H-M   'P 1'
#
loop_
_entity.id
_entity.type
_entity.pdbx_description
1 polymer ?
#
loop_
_entity_poly.entity_id
_entity_poly.type
_entity_poly.pdbx_seq_one_letter_code
_entity_poly.pdbx_strand_id
1 'polypeptide(L)'
;MEITEVRVSLRNDEKLKAFVSITLNDSFVVRGLKIIHGNSGLFVAMPSRKRPDGQHQDLAHPINDVTRKYLTEKVMHEYERELSQPQVHGHSAPERGHDGHHEF
;
A
#
# COMPACT_ATOMS: atom_id res chain seq x y z
N MET A 1 -4.48 -5.25 -19.07
CA MET A 1 -4.27 -5.43 -17.62
C MET A 1 -5.38 -4.67 -16.93
N GLU A 2 -6.12 -5.33 -16.04
CA GLU A 2 -7.21 -4.74 -15.27
C GLU A 2 -6.90 -4.85 -13.78
N ILE A 3 -7.16 -3.78 -13.02
CA ILE A 3 -7.14 -3.81 -11.56
C ILE A 3 -8.56 -4.12 -11.10
N THR A 4 -8.78 -5.36 -10.68
CA THR A 4 -10.10 -5.88 -10.32
C THR A 4 -10.44 -5.63 -8.85
N GLU A 5 -9.43 -5.45 -8.00
CA GLU A 5 -9.61 -5.09 -6.60
C GLU A 5 -8.52 -4.12 -6.14
N VAL A 6 -8.90 -3.18 -5.27
CA VAL A 6 -7.97 -2.32 -4.53
C VAL A 6 -8.34 -2.42 -3.05
N ARG A 7 -7.38 -2.74 -2.18
CA ARG A 7 -7.54 -2.71 -0.72
C ARG A 7 -6.67 -1.61 -0.15
N VAL A 8 -7.27 -0.70 0.58
CA VAL A 8 -6.59 0.42 1.23
C VAL A 8 -6.64 0.24 2.74
N SER A 9 -5.50 0.40 3.40
CA SER A 9 -5.38 0.42 4.86
C SER A 9 -4.86 1.78 5.29
N LEU A 10 -5.77 2.63 5.75
CA LEU A 10 -5.49 4.00 6.17
C LEU A 10 -4.50 4.04 7.34
N ARG A 11 -3.68 5.09 7.36
CA ARG A 11 -2.68 5.33 8.41
C ARG A 11 -2.82 6.75 8.94
N ASN A 12 -2.75 6.86 10.27
CA ASN A 12 -2.68 8.14 10.96
C ASN A 12 -1.21 8.58 11.08
N ASP A 13 -0.61 8.95 9.96
CA ASP A 13 0.77 9.45 9.88
C ASP A 13 0.81 10.68 8.94
N GLU A 14 1.73 11.61 9.20
CA GLU A 14 1.83 12.85 8.43
C GLU A 14 2.22 12.60 6.97
N LYS A 15 3.11 11.62 6.74
CA LYS A 15 3.69 11.32 5.43
C LYS A 15 3.06 10.08 4.80
N LEU A 16 2.96 8.97 5.53
CA LEU A 16 2.37 7.73 5.03
C LEU A 16 0.85 7.73 5.29
N LYS A 17 0.05 7.91 4.23
CA LYS A 17 -1.39 8.00 4.37
C LYS A 17 -2.11 6.67 4.30
N ALA A 18 -1.58 5.71 3.53
CA ALA A 18 -2.13 4.36 3.49
C ALA A 18 -1.12 3.35 2.96
N PHE A 19 -1.32 2.08 3.34
CA PHE A 19 -0.83 0.94 2.56
C PHE A 19 -1.91 0.50 1.58
N VAL A 20 -1.48 0.03 0.42
CA VAL A 20 -2.37 -0.43 -0.65
C VAL A 20 -1.94 -1.79 -1.17
N SER A 21 -2.90 -2.65 -1.45
CA SER A 21 -2.73 -3.88 -2.22
C SER A 21 -3.70 -3.86 -3.40
N ILE A 22 -3.26 -4.32 -4.56
CA ILE A 22 -4.09 -4.42 -5.76
C ILE A 22 -4.15 -5.87 -6.27
N THR A 23 -5.30 -6.27 -6.78
CA THR A 23 -5.49 -7.53 -7.51
C THR A 23 -5.59 -7.22 -9.00
N LEU A 24 -4.79 -7.92 -9.80
CA LEU A 24 -4.74 -7.80 -11.25
C LEU A 24 -5.45 -9.00 -11.87
N ASN A 25 -6.39 -8.75 -12.78
CA ASN A 25 -7.16 -9.76 -13.51
C ASN A 25 -7.65 -10.93 -12.64
N ASP A 26 -8.10 -10.65 -11.41
CA ASP A 26 -8.58 -11.64 -10.43
C ASP A 26 -7.62 -12.82 -10.13
N SER A 27 -6.33 -12.67 -10.43
CA SER A 27 -5.39 -13.81 -10.43
C SER A 27 -4.03 -13.50 -9.84
N PHE A 28 -3.67 -12.22 -9.69
CA PHE A 28 -2.36 -11.84 -9.18
C PHE A 28 -2.43 -10.63 -8.24
N VAL A 29 -1.85 -10.74 -7.04
CA VAL A 29 -1.87 -9.66 -6.05
C VAL A 29 -0.50 -8.98 -5.96
N VAL A 30 -0.49 -7.65 -6.07
CA VAL A 30 0.67 -6.81 -5.74
C VAL A 30 0.41 -6.10 -4.43
N ARG A 31 1.25 -6.38 -3.43
CA ARG A 31 1.20 -5.74 -2.10
C ARG A 31 2.30 -4.70 -1.96
N GLY A 32 2.13 -3.80 -0.99
CA GLY A 32 3.20 -2.89 -0.56
C GLY A 32 3.24 -1.58 -1.35
N LEU A 33 2.21 -1.28 -2.14
CA LEU A 33 1.97 0.08 -2.62
C LEU A 33 1.67 0.98 -1.41
N LYS A 34 1.95 2.26 -1.55
CA LYS A 34 1.72 3.26 -0.49
C LYS A 34 1.13 4.51 -1.07
N ILE A 35 0.28 5.19 -0.30
CA ILE A 35 -0.11 6.57 -0.60
C ILE A 35 0.71 7.46 0.32
N ILE A 36 1.48 8.36 -0.28
CA ILE A 36 2.42 9.23 0.42
C ILE A 36 2.00 10.68 0.20
N HIS A 37 2.00 11.47 1.27
CA HIS A 37 1.93 12.91 1.20
C HIS A 37 3.36 13.48 1.04
N GLY A 38 3.66 13.93 -0.18
CA GLY A 38 4.91 14.62 -0.49
C GLY A 38 4.70 16.14 -0.58
N ASN A 39 5.77 16.84 -0.94
CA ASN A 39 5.76 18.31 -1.02
C ASN A 39 4.77 18.87 -2.05
N SER A 40 4.47 18.09 -3.10
CA SER A 40 3.55 18.47 -4.18
C SER A 40 2.17 17.80 -4.06
N GLY A 41 1.83 17.28 -2.89
CA GLY A 41 0.57 16.59 -2.62
C GLY A 41 0.70 15.07 -2.54
N LEU A 42 -0.44 14.39 -2.64
CA LEU A 42 -0.53 12.94 -2.51
C LEU A 42 -0.06 12.22 -3.79
N PHE A 43 0.68 11.13 -3.62
CA PHE A 43 1.07 10.27 -4.73
C PHE A 43 1.13 8.79 -4.33
N VAL A 44 1.00 7.92 -5.33
CA VAL A 44 1.12 6.47 -5.16
C VAL A 44 2.58 6.05 -5.34
N ALA A 45 3.19 5.52 -4.29
CA ALA A 45 4.51 4.90 -4.35
C ALA A 45 4.37 3.40 -4.57
N MET A 46 5.17 2.88 -5.50
CA MET A 46 5.22 1.45 -5.81
C MET A 46 5.88 0.65 -4.67
N PRO A 47 5.67 -0.69 -4.61
CA PRO A 47 6.41 -1.53 -3.68
C PRO A 47 7.89 -1.47 -4.03
N SER A 48 8.73 -1.18 -3.05
CA SER A 48 10.16 -1.04 -3.27
C SER A 48 10.98 -1.78 -2.21
N ARG A 49 12.17 -2.21 -2.62
CA ARG A 49 13.18 -2.81 -1.74
C ARG A 49 14.38 -1.88 -1.66
N LYS A 50 14.88 -1.67 -0.45
CA LYS A 50 16.15 -0.99 -0.22
C LYS A 50 17.29 -1.91 -0.64
N ARG A 51 18.15 -1.43 -1.53
CA ARG A 51 19.38 -2.09 -1.98
C ARG A 51 20.51 -1.89 -0.95
N PRO A 52 21.58 -2.70 -0.99
CA PRO A 52 22.73 -2.56 -0.10
C PRO A 52 23.41 -1.18 -0.17
N ASP A 53 23.39 -0.55 -1.34
CA ASP A 53 23.90 0.82 -1.57
C ASP A 53 22.99 1.92 -1.00
N GLY A 54 21.88 1.55 -0.36
CA GLY A 54 20.91 2.47 0.24
C GLY A 54 19.83 2.98 -0.69
N GLN A 55 19.92 2.73 -2.01
CA GLN A 55 18.92 3.17 -2.98
C GLN A 55 17.66 2.30 -2.90
N HIS A 56 16.52 2.84 -3.34
CA HIS A 56 15.28 2.08 -3.46
C HIS A 56 15.06 1.66 -4.91
N GLN A 57 14.69 0.40 -5.10
CA GLN A 57 14.24 -0.12 -6.38
C GLN A 57 12.81 -0.62 -6.26
N ASP A 58 11.97 -0.20 -7.19
CA ASP A 58 10.62 -0.72 -7.32
C ASP A 58 10.65 -2.20 -7.72
N LEU A 59 9.93 -3.01 -6.94
CA LEU A 59 9.74 -4.45 -7.18
C LEU A 59 8.69 -4.70 -8.25
N ALA A 60 7.71 -3.81 -8.34
CA ALA A 60 6.66 -3.83 -9.37
C ALA A 60 6.40 -2.39 -9.80
N HIS A 61 6.41 -2.12 -11.11
CA HIS A 61 6.16 -0.79 -11.63
C HIS A 61 5.44 -0.86 -12.98
N PRO A 62 4.52 0.08 -13.28
CA PRO A 62 3.96 0.22 -14.61
C PRO A 62 5.07 0.63 -15.60
N ILE A 63 5.09 -0.01 -16.77
CA ILE A 63 6.11 0.21 -17.81
C ILE A 63 5.84 1.52 -18.57
N ASN A 64 4.56 1.87 -18.78
CA ASN A 64 4.16 3.04 -19.57
C ASN A 64 3.22 3.97 -18.80
N ASP A 65 3.13 5.21 -19.28
CA ASP A 65 2.37 6.29 -18.62
C ASP A 65 0.87 6.02 -18.58
N VAL A 66 0.32 5.37 -19.61
CA VAL A 66 -1.10 4.99 -19.65
C VAL A 66 -1.43 4.07 -18.48
N THR A 67 -0.61 3.04 -18.25
CA THR A 67 -0.81 2.11 -17.14
C THR A 67 -0.55 2.78 -15.79
N ARG A 68 0.43 3.68 -15.71
CA ARG A 68 0.72 4.46 -14.50
C ARG A 68 -0.46 5.33 -14.10
N LYS A 69 -1.05 6.04 -15.06
CA LYS A 69 -2.22 6.91 -14.85
C LYS A 69 -3.41 6.08 -14.38
N TYR A 70 -3.75 5.02 -15.10
CA TYR A 70 -4.85 4.11 -14.74
C TYR A 70 -4.70 3.53 -13.32
N LEU A 71 -3.50 3.04 -12.98
CA LEU A 71 -3.24 2.50 -11.64
C LEU A 71 -3.40 3.58 -10.57
N THR A 72 -2.80 4.75 -10.80
CA THR A 72 -2.87 5.86 -9.85
C THR A 72 -4.31 6.29 -9.60
N GLU A 73 -5.11 6.48 -10.66
CA GLU A 73 -6.51 6.87 -10.55
C GLU A 73 -7.34 5.85 -9.78
N LYS A 74 -7.21 4.55 -10.10
CA LYS A 74 -7.93 3.48 -9.39
C LYS A 74 -7.58 3.42 -7.91
N VAL A 75 -6.30 3.59 -7.57
CA VAL A 75 -5.84 3.57 -6.17
C VAL A 75 -6.31 4.81 -5.40
N MET A 76 -6.19 6.00 -5.98
CA MET A 76 -6.57 7.24 -5.32
C MET A 76 -8.08 7.34 -5.10
N HIS A 77 -8.88 6.92 -6.09
CA HIS A 77 -10.33 6.83 -5.96
C HIS A 77 -10.75 5.91 -4.79
N GLU A 78 -10.10 4.75 -4.66
CA GLU A 78 -10.36 3.83 -3.55
C GLU A 78 -10.03 4.46 -2.20
N TYR A 79 -8.89 5.15 -2.12
CA TYR A 79 -8.45 5.82 -0.91
C TYR A 79 -9.41 6.92 -0.45
N GLU A 80 -9.89 7.75 -1.38
CA GLU A 80 -10.90 8.79 -1.08
C GLU A 80 -12.21 8.18 -0.59
N ARG A 81 -12.61 7.04 -1.18
CA ARG A 81 -13.79 6.30 -0.74
C ARG A 81 -13.63 5.77 0.68
N GLU A 82 -12.49 5.17 1.02
CA GLU A 82 -12.21 4.69 2.37
C GLU A 82 -12.10 5.82 3.40
N LEU A 83 -11.58 7.00 3.03
CA LEU A 83 -11.58 8.17 3.90
C LEU A 83 -12.99 8.68 4.22
N SER A 84 -13.92 8.52 3.28
CA SER A 84 -15.29 9.01 3.39
C SER A 84 -16.22 8.05 4.15
N GLN A 85 -15.78 6.82 4.39
CA GLN A 85 -16.55 5.84 5.17
C GLN A 85 -16.18 5.94 6.67
N PRO A 86 -17.16 6.04 7.58
CA PRO A 86 -16.90 6.00 9.02
C PRO A 86 -16.30 4.63 9.37
N GLN A 87 -15.03 4.62 9.80
CA GLN A 87 -14.25 3.41 9.98
C GLN A 87 -14.93 2.40 10.92
N VAL A 88 -15.32 1.27 10.38
CA VAL A 88 -15.30 -0.01 11.10
C VAL A 88 -13.99 -0.66 10.71
N HIS A 89 -13.27 -1.27 11.65
CA HIS A 89 -11.96 -1.96 11.50
C HIS A 89 -10.72 -1.16 11.93
N GLY A 90 -10.65 -0.93 13.25
CA GLY A 90 -9.37 -1.00 13.94
C GLY A 90 -8.75 -2.37 13.72
N HIS A 91 -7.62 -2.40 13.00
CA HIS A 91 -6.72 -3.55 13.05
C HIS A 91 -5.95 -3.45 14.37
N SER A 92 -6.49 -4.06 15.42
CA SER A 92 -5.68 -4.55 16.54
C SER A 92 -4.65 -5.50 15.94
N ALA A 93 -3.38 -5.09 15.98
CA ALA A 93 -2.29 -6.03 15.80
C ALA A 93 -2.43 -7.12 16.86
N PRO A 94 -2.22 -8.41 16.56
CA PRO A 94 -2.09 -9.39 17.62
C PRO A 94 -0.83 -8.99 18.41
N GLU A 95 -1.01 -8.68 19.70
CA GLU A 95 0.09 -8.67 20.66
C GLU A 95 0.80 -10.01 20.52
N ARG A 96 2.06 -9.96 20.06
CA ARG A 96 2.95 -11.11 20.17
C ARG A 96 3.20 -11.28 21.67
N GLY A 97 2.42 -12.19 22.26
CA GLY A 97 2.59 -12.69 23.61
C GLY A 97 4.06 -12.98 23.85
N HIS A 98 4.56 -12.32 24.88
CA HIS A 98 5.84 -12.60 25.50
C HIS A 98 5.65 -13.84 26.38
N ASP A 99 5.93 -15.02 25.83
CA ASP A 99 6.20 -16.24 26.59
C ASP A 99 7.60 -16.68 26.16
N GLY A 100 8.61 -16.67 27.03
CA GLY A 100 8.61 -17.40 28.29
C GLY A 100 9.57 -18.57 28.09
N HIS A 101 10.60 -18.60 28.91
CA HIS A 101 11.67 -19.59 28.90
C HIS A 101 11.11 -21.03 28.93
N HIS A 102 11.75 -21.94 28.19
CA HIS A 102 12.02 -23.28 28.69
C HIS A 102 13.29 -23.85 28.07
N GLU A 103 14.19 -24.27 28.97
CA GLU A 103 15.37 -25.08 28.75
C GLU A 103 15.03 -26.35 27.94
N PHE A 104 15.88 -26.71 26.97
CA PHE A 104 16.78 -27.88 26.94
C PHE A 104 17.64 -27.83 25.67
#